data_AF-A0A966M0J1-F1
#
_entry.id   AF-A0A966M0J1-F1
#
_cell.length_a   1.000
_cell.length_b   1.000
_cell.length_c   1.000
_cell.angle_alpha   90.00
_cell.angle_beta   90.00
_cell.angle_gamma   90.00
#
_symmetry.space_group_name_H-M   'P 1'
#
loop_
_entity.id
_entity.type
_entity.pdbx_description
1 polymer ?
#
loop_
_entity_poly.entity_id
_entity_poly.type
_entity_poly.pdbx_seq_one_letter_code
_entity_poly.pdbx_strand_id
1 'polypeptide(L)' 'EIPRRFIKAASSLLKPGGLLIMEHHESQPLLLEAELSRGYSEINQNRDLNNRPRWISARREAE' A
#
# COMPACT_ATOMS: atom_id res chain seq x y z
N GLU A 1 -4.00 -11.23 -7.15
CA GLU A 1 -5.45 -10.88 -7.13
C GLU A 1 -5.91 -10.30 -5.78
N ILE A 2 -5.59 -10.94 -4.66
CA ILE A 2 -5.99 -10.51 -3.31
C ILE A 2 -5.60 -9.05 -2.95
N PRO A 3 -4.38 -8.54 -3.22
CA PRO A 3 -3.98 -7.23 -2.70
C PRO A 3 -4.75 -6.05 -3.31
N ARG A 4 -5.15 -6.15 -4.60
CA ARG A 4 -5.99 -5.14 -5.26
C ARG A 4 -7.35 -4.96 -4.59
N ARG A 5 -7.92 -6.05 -4.03
CA ARG A 5 -9.21 -5.99 -3.32
C ARG A 5 -9.08 -5.18 -2.03
N PHE A 6 -7.99 -5.37 -1.29
CA PHE A 6 -7.71 -4.61 -0.07
C PHE A 6 -7.47 -3.13 -0.37
N ILE A 7 -6.67 -2.82 -1.40
CA ILE A 7 -6.42 -1.43 -1.80
C ILE A 7 -7.74 -0.76 -2.20
N LYS A 8 -8.57 -1.41 -3.03
CA LYS A 8 -9.87 -0.87 -3.44
C LYS A 8 -10.79 -0.58 -2.25
N ALA A 9 -10.88 -1.51 -1.29
CA ALA A 9 -11.68 -1.32 -0.09
C ALA A 9 -11.14 -0.15 0.76
N ALA A 10 -9.82 -0.07 0.94
CA ALA A 10 -9.19 1.04 1.65
C ALA A 10 -9.45 2.38 0.97
N SER A 11 -9.40 2.45 -0.36
CA SER A 11 -9.66 3.68 -1.12
C SER A 11 -11.08 4.19 -0.95
N SER A 12 -12.07 3.30 -0.74
CA SER A 12 -13.45 3.71 -0.45
C SER A 12 -13.69 4.16 1.00
N LEU A 13 -12.82 3.79 1.92
CA LEU A 13 -13.00 4.04 3.37
C LEU A 13 -12.15 5.22 3.86
N LEU A 14 -10.96 5.41 3.28
CA LEU A 14 -10.02 6.44 3.71
C LEU A 14 -10.42 7.80 3.14
N LYS A 15 -10.52 8.79 4.02
CA LYS A 15 -10.58 10.21 3.63
C LYS A 15 -9.26 10.62 2.96
N PRO A 16 -9.24 11.73 2.20
CA PRO A 16 -8.01 12.40 1.80
C PRO A 16 -7.01 12.53 2.96
N GLY A 17 -5.76 12.16 2.72
CA GLY A 17 -4.69 12.11 3.72
C GLY A 17 -4.72 10.88 4.64
N GLY A 18 -5.69 9.97 4.51
CA GLY A 18 -5.79 8.75 5.30
C GLY A 18 -4.61 7.80 5.06
N LEU A 19 -4.14 7.12 6.11
CA LEU A 19 -3.00 6.20 6.05
C LEU A 19 -3.47 4.76 5.77
N LEU A 20 -2.90 4.14 4.75
CA LEU A 20 -2.97 2.70 4.50
C LEU A 20 -1.65 2.07 4.96
N ILE A 21 -1.75 0.98 5.73
CA ILE A 21 -0.64 0.08 6.05
C ILE A 21 -1.10 -1.34 5.72
N MET A 22 -0.30 -2.10 4.98
CA MET A 22 -0.66 -3.45 4.58
C MET A 22 0.57 -4.37 4.56
N GLU A 23 0.45 -5.53 5.20
CA GLU A 23 1.44 -6.60 5.11
C GLU A 23 1.33 -7.32 3.75
N HIS A 24 2.45 -7.77 3.20
CA HIS A 24 2.49 -8.54 1.97
C HIS A 24 3.62 -9.57 1.96
N HIS A 25 3.53 -10.49 0.99
CA HIS A 25 4.60 -11.44 0.72
C HIS A 25 5.76 -10.76 -0.03
N GLU A 26 6.98 -11.28 0.10
CA GLU A 26 8.20 -10.70 -0.47
C GLU A 26 8.20 -10.57 -2.00
N SER A 27 7.35 -11.34 -2.69
CA SER A 27 7.21 -11.32 -4.15
C SER A 27 6.27 -10.23 -4.69
N GLN A 28 5.59 -9.49 -3.81
CA GLN A 28 4.54 -8.54 -4.18
C GLN A 28 4.90 -7.03 -4.19
N PRO A 29 6.07 -6.53 -3.73
CA PRO A 29 6.26 -5.10 -3.49
C PRO A 29 6.10 -4.24 -4.74
N LEU A 30 6.68 -4.64 -5.88
CA LEU A 30 6.59 -3.88 -7.14
C LEU A 30 5.16 -3.78 -7.67
N LEU A 31 4.39 -4.87 -7.57
CA LEU A 31 3.00 -4.88 -8.01
C LEU A 31 2.13 -4.00 -7.12
N LEU A 32 2.39 -3.97 -5.81
CA LEU A 32 1.67 -3.11 -4.86
C LEU A 32 1.95 -1.63 -5.10
N GLU A 33 3.21 -1.28 -5.35
CA GLU A 33 3.62 0.09 -5.62
C GLU A 33 2.92 0.66 -6.86
N ALA A 34 2.90 -0.12 -7.95
CA ALA A 34 2.23 0.27 -9.18
C ALA A 34 0.70 0.41 -9.03
N GLU A 35 0.07 -0.36 -8.14
CA GLU A 35 -1.35 -0.21 -7.86
C GLU A 35 -1.65 1.01 -6.98
N LEU A 36 -0.81 1.27 -5.97
CA LEU A 36 -1.00 2.39 -5.04
C LEU A 36 -0.73 3.74 -5.71
N SER A 37 0.22 3.82 -6.66
CA SER A 37 0.56 5.06 -7.36
C SER A 37 -0.57 5.66 -8.19
N ARG A 38 -1.73 5.00 -8.27
CA ARG A 38 -2.93 5.46 -8.99
C ARG A 38 -3.84 6.36 -8.16
N GLY A 39 -3.57 6.51 -6.86
CA GLY A 39 -4.39 7.36 -5.98
C GLY A 39 -3.85 7.49 -4.56
N TYR A 40 -2.59 7.14 -4.36
CA TYR A 40 -1.88 7.29 -3.11
C TYR A 40 -0.51 7.93 -3.35
N SER A 41 -0.07 8.71 -2.37
CA SER A 41 1.25 9.32 -2.28
C SER A 41 2.01 8.75 -1.07
N GLU A 42 3.25 9.21 -0.86
CA GLU A 42 4.10 8.78 0.28
C GLU A 42 4.24 7.25 0.39
N ILE A 43 4.37 6.58 -0.76
CA ILE A 43 4.47 5.12 -0.82
C ILE A 43 5.84 4.69 -0.33
N ASN A 44 5.86 3.87 0.73
CA ASN A 44 7.10 3.37 1.33
C ASN A 44 7.05 1.84 1.43
N GLN A 45 8.08 1.19 0.89
CA GLN A 45 8.33 -0.24 1.04
C GLN A 45 9.16 -0.46 2.30
N ASN A 46 8.58 -1.15 3.27
CA ASN A 46 9.21 -1.33 4.56
C ASN A 46 9.68 -2.77 4.75
N ARG A 47 10.78 -2.91 5.48
CA ARG A 47 11.41 -4.19 5.77
C ARG A 47 11.15 -4.60 7.22
N ASP A 48 11.11 -5.91 7.46
CA ASP A 48 11.12 -6.46 8.81
C ASP A 48 12.53 -6.40 9.44
N LEU A 49 12.65 -6.85 10.70
CA LEU A 49 13.94 -6.91 11.41
C LEU A 49 14.93 -7.91 10.79
N ASN A 50 14.46 -8.82 9.93
CA ASN A 50 15.28 -9.74 9.16
C ASN A 50 15.60 -9.20 7.75
N ASN A 51 15.38 -7.90 7.52
CA ASN A 51 15.65 -7.19 6.27
C ASN A 51 14.84 -7.70 5.06
N ARG A 52 13.69 -8.34 5.28
CA ARG A 52 12.79 -8.79 4.19
C ARG A 52 11.70 -7.77 3.91
N PRO A 53 11.34 -7.52 2.64
CA PRO A 53 10.21 -6.67 2.31
C PRO A 53 8.92 -7.31 2.84
N ARG A 54 8.21 -6.62 3.74
CA ARG A 54 7.12 -7.24 4.48
C ARG A 54 5.85 -6.41 4.55
N TRP A 55 5.95 -5.09 4.49
CA TRP A 55 4.78 -4.25 4.55
C TRP A 55 4.99 -2.95 3.79
N ILE A 56 3.87 -2.38 3.35
CA ILE A 56 3.84 -1.15 2.57
C ILE A 56 2.95 -0.14 3.29
N SER A 57 3.34 1.14 3.24
CA SER A 57 2.50 2.24 3.71
C SER A 57 2.30 3.27 2.61
N ALA A 58 1.14 3.91 2.57
CA ALA A 58 0.84 4.98 1.63
C ALA A 58 -0.27 5.89 2.16
N ARG A 59 -0.31 7.15 1.70
CA ARG A 59 -1.32 8.14 2.06
C ARG A 59 -2.31 8.34 0.93
N ARG A 60 -3.61 8.33 1.24
CA ARG A 60 -4.68 8.58 0.25
C ARG A 60 -4.54 10.02 -0.26
N GLU A 61 -4.46 10.19 -1.57
CA GLU A 61 -4.45 11.51 -2.18
C GLU A 61 -5.81 12.21 -1.97
N ALA A 62 -5.77 13.54 -1.92
CA ALA A 62 -7.00 14.33 -2.07
C ALA A 62 -7.46 14.25 -3.52
N GLU A 63 -8.76 14.03 -3.74
CA GLU A 63 -9.40 14.25 -5.04
C GLU A 63 -9.32 15.74 -5.44
#